data_AF-C6J587-F1
#
_entry.id   AF-C6J587-F1
#
_cell.length_a   1.000
_cell.length_b   1.000
_cell.length_c   1.000
_cell.angle_alpha   90.00
_cell.angle_beta   90.00
_cell.angle_gamma   90.00
#
_symmetry.space_group_name_H-M   'P 1'
#
loop_
_entity.id
_entity.type
_entity.pdbx_description
1 polymer ?
#
loop_
_entity_poly.entity_id
_entity_poly.type
_entity_poly.pdbx_seq_one_letter_code
_entity_poly.pdbx_strand_id
1 'polypeptide(L)'
;MGFARTDLYFGAFADADLALLEQGWHLAYCRLSHLYGCPYAAGQMEAFRAWLTAKYGLAPKPVLLVSGDADLDVPFEENGAVLERTYRAHGGTVTTILKPGGGHHPHSLPDVTPIMQFVLSSAANRIQ
;
A
#
# COMPACT_ATOMS: atom_id res chain seq x y z
N MET A 1 1.40 4.19 -16.66
CA MET A 1 1.10 5.28 -15.71
C MET A 1 1.23 4.77 -14.27
N GLY A 2 1.63 5.62 -13.32
CA GLY A 2 1.83 5.24 -11.92
C GLY A 2 0.54 5.34 -11.11
N PHE A 3 0.36 4.43 -10.15
CA PHE A 3 -0.81 4.37 -9.28
C PHE A 3 -0.39 4.34 -7.81
N ALA A 4 -0.95 5.25 -7.00
CA ALA A 4 -0.82 5.27 -5.56
C ALA A 4 -2.12 4.78 -4.95
N ARG A 5 -2.01 3.81 -4.04
CA ARG A 5 -3.13 3.12 -3.43
C ARG A 5 -3.20 3.48 -1.95
N THR A 6 -4.33 4.00 -1.51
CA THR A 6 -4.62 4.21 -0.09
C THR A 6 -5.93 3.50 0.23
N ASP A 7 -5.94 2.61 1.23
CA ASP A 7 -7.10 1.73 1.47
C ASP A 7 -7.75 1.88 2.84
N LEU A 8 -7.11 2.60 3.75
CA LEU A 8 -7.65 2.81 5.11
C LEU A 8 -7.59 4.26 5.59
N TYR A 9 -6.85 5.10 4.87
CA TYR A 9 -6.43 6.42 5.34
C TYR A 9 -6.41 7.44 4.19
N PHE A 10 -7.45 7.44 3.35
CA PHE A 10 -7.57 8.45 2.29
C PHE A 10 -7.50 9.85 2.90
N GLY A 11 -6.54 10.67 2.46
CA GLY A 11 -6.31 12.01 2.99
C GLY A 11 -5.57 12.08 4.33
N ALA A 12 -5.20 10.95 4.96
CA ALA A 12 -4.35 11.01 6.16
C ALA A 12 -2.91 11.44 5.83
N PHE A 13 -2.52 11.33 4.56
CA PHE A 13 -1.26 11.81 4.02
C PHE A 13 -1.52 12.68 2.79
N ALA A 14 -2.44 13.65 2.91
CA ALA A 14 -2.86 14.50 1.80
C ALA A 14 -1.68 15.18 1.08
N ASP A 15 -0.64 15.60 1.79
CA ASP A 15 0.56 16.20 1.18
C ASP A 15 1.33 15.22 0.29
N ALA A 16 1.40 13.94 0.69
CA ALA A 16 2.00 12.90 -0.13
C ALA A 16 1.12 12.57 -1.33
N ASP A 17 -0.20 12.49 -1.15
CA ASP A 17 -1.16 12.30 -2.23
C ASP A 17 -1.03 13.42 -3.29
N LEU A 18 -0.98 14.68 -2.84
CA LEU A 18 -0.79 15.85 -3.71
C LEU A 18 0.55 15.81 -4.45
N ALA A 19 1.66 15.53 -3.76
CA ALA A 19 2.97 15.44 -4.38
C ALA A 19 3.06 14.32 -5.45
N LEU A 20 2.35 13.21 -5.25
CA LEU A 20 2.28 12.13 -6.24
C LEU A 20 1.41 12.52 -7.44
N LEU A 21 0.28 13.19 -7.21
CA LEU A 21 -0.58 13.72 -8.27
C LEU A 21 0.17 14.71 -9.17
N GLU A 22 0.95 15.63 -8.57
CA GLU A 22 1.80 16.58 -9.32
C GLU A 22 2.83 15.88 -10.22
N GLN A 23 3.29 14.69 -9.83
CA GLN A 23 4.19 13.85 -10.64
C GLN A 23 3.46 12.93 -11.64
N GLY A 24 2.17 13.14 -11.86
CA GLY A 24 1.36 12.39 -12.83
C GLY A 24 1.02 10.97 -12.38
N TRP A 25 0.99 10.71 -11.07
CA TRP A 25 0.37 9.50 -10.53
C TRP A 25 -1.14 9.65 -10.46
N HIS A 26 -1.84 8.52 -10.45
CA HIS A 26 -3.27 8.47 -10.20
C HIS A 26 -3.52 7.94 -8.79
N LEU A 27 -4.42 8.60 -8.09
CA LEU A 27 -4.94 8.13 -6.80
C LEU A 27 -6.23 7.34 -7.06
N ALA A 28 -6.33 6.14 -6.51
CA ALA A 28 -7.62 5.47 -6.40
C ALA A 28 -7.74 4.73 -5.08
N TYR A 29 -8.98 4.65 -4.66
CA TYR A 29 -9.36 4.35 -3.30
C TYR A 29 -10.43 3.27 -3.34
N CYS A 30 -10.23 2.24 -2.51
CA CYS A 30 -11.22 1.20 -2.28
C CYS A 30 -11.59 1.23 -0.79
N ARG A 31 -12.86 1.52 -0.47
CA ARG A 31 -13.31 1.55 0.91
C ARG A 31 -13.57 0.14 1.42
N LEU A 32 -12.71 -0.33 2.33
CA LEU A 32 -12.82 -1.63 3.00
C LEU A 32 -12.76 -1.46 4.53
N SER A 33 -13.41 -0.42 5.04
CA SER A 33 -13.44 -0.06 6.46
C SER A 33 -13.83 -1.26 7.34
N HIS A 34 -13.14 -1.44 8.47
CA HIS A 34 -13.33 -2.53 9.44
C HIS A 34 -13.07 -3.95 8.94
N LEU A 35 -12.50 -4.10 7.74
CA LEU A 35 -12.21 -5.41 7.14
C LEU A 35 -10.71 -5.62 6.90
N TYR A 36 -9.83 -4.75 7.40
CA TYR A 36 -8.40 -4.89 7.18
C TYR A 36 -7.88 -6.25 7.68
N GLY A 37 -6.94 -6.84 6.94
CA GLY A 37 -6.36 -8.14 7.25
C GLY A 37 -7.25 -9.35 6.93
N CYS A 38 -8.57 -9.18 6.75
CA CYS A 38 -9.43 -10.32 6.47
C CYS A 38 -9.24 -10.81 5.01
N PRO A 39 -9.32 -12.13 4.75
CA PRO A 39 -9.14 -12.68 3.40
C PRO A 39 -10.09 -12.09 2.35
N TYR A 40 -11.31 -11.74 2.77
CA TYR A 40 -12.28 -11.06 1.90
C TYR A 40 -11.75 -9.70 1.45
N ALA A 41 -11.30 -8.84 2.37
CA ALA A 41 -10.74 -7.54 2.01
C ALA A 41 -9.51 -7.70 1.13
N ALA A 42 -8.56 -8.58 1.49
CA ALA A 42 -7.37 -8.83 0.68
C ALA A 42 -7.74 -9.27 -0.76
N GLY A 43 -8.76 -10.11 -0.93
CA GLY A 43 -9.30 -10.48 -2.24
C GLY A 43 -9.96 -9.32 -3.00
N GLN A 44 -10.75 -8.48 -2.31
CA GLN A 44 -11.31 -7.27 -2.91
C GLN A 44 -10.22 -6.27 -3.32
N MET A 45 -9.14 -6.18 -2.53
CA MET A 45 -7.98 -5.37 -2.85
C MET A 45 -7.28 -5.88 -4.11
N GLU A 46 -7.04 -7.19 -4.21
CA GLU A 46 -6.52 -7.85 -5.40
C GLU A 46 -7.38 -7.57 -6.63
N ALA A 47 -8.70 -7.82 -6.55
CA ALA A 47 -9.64 -7.60 -7.64
C ALA A 47 -9.66 -6.14 -8.11
N PHE A 48 -9.63 -5.19 -7.17
CA PHE A 48 -9.56 -3.77 -7.49
C PHE A 48 -8.27 -3.40 -8.24
N ARG A 49 -7.12 -3.92 -7.79
CA ARG A 49 -5.83 -3.72 -8.50
C ARG A 49 -5.91 -4.30 -9.91
N ALA A 50 -6.36 -5.55 -10.06
CA ALA A 50 -6.45 -6.22 -11.35
C ALA A 50 -7.36 -5.45 -12.33
N TRP A 51 -8.50 -4.96 -11.85
CA TRP A 51 -9.41 -4.14 -12.65
C TRP A 51 -8.79 -2.81 -13.07
N LEU A 52 -8.09 -2.12 -12.17
CA LEU A 52 -7.39 -0.86 -12.47
C LEU A 52 -6.29 -1.06 -13.54
N THR A 53 -5.51 -2.14 -13.41
CA THR A 53 -4.49 -2.52 -14.39
C THR A 53 -5.12 -2.83 -15.75
N ALA A 54 -6.16 -3.67 -15.79
CA ALA A 54 -6.79 -4.10 -17.03
C ALA A 54 -7.54 -2.96 -17.74
N LYS A 55 -8.28 -2.13 -17.00
CA LYS A 55 -9.12 -1.08 -17.56
C LYS A 55 -8.35 0.18 -17.95
N TYR A 56 -7.38 0.57 -17.13
CA TYR A 56 -6.69 1.87 -17.29
C TYR A 56 -5.22 1.73 -17.68
N GLY A 57 -4.72 0.50 -17.91
CA GLY A 57 -3.31 0.27 -18.23
C GLY A 57 -2.36 0.75 -17.12
N LEU A 58 -2.86 0.81 -15.88
CA LEU A 58 -2.04 1.18 -14.73
C LEU A 58 -1.02 0.07 -14.50
N ALA A 59 0.20 0.44 -14.14
CA ALA A 59 1.24 -0.55 -13.90
C ALA A 59 0.85 -1.44 -12.70
N PRO A 60 1.18 -2.75 -12.70
CA PRO A 60 0.89 -3.70 -11.62
C PRO A 60 1.74 -3.47 -10.35
N LYS A 61 2.01 -2.19 -10.03
CA LYS A 61 3.06 -1.70 -9.14
C LYS A 61 3.06 -2.33 -7.74
N PRO A 62 4.24 -2.34 -7.09
CA PRO A 62 4.40 -2.87 -5.74
C PRO A 62 3.58 -2.09 -4.71
N VAL A 63 3.10 -2.80 -3.69
CA VAL A 63 2.49 -2.23 -2.49
C VAL A 63 3.58 -1.94 -1.47
N LEU A 64 3.51 -0.79 -0.79
CA LEU A 64 4.28 -0.53 0.42
C LEU A 64 3.36 -0.64 1.64
N LEU A 65 3.70 -1.52 2.57
CA LEU A 65 3.03 -1.64 3.86
C LEU A 65 3.98 -1.13 4.96
N VAL A 66 3.53 -0.17 5.77
CA VAL A 66 4.23 0.24 6.99
C VAL A 66 3.39 -0.18 8.19
N SER A 67 3.96 -0.99 9.08
CA SER A 67 3.26 -1.51 10.27
C SER A 67 4.16 -1.49 11.50
N GLY A 68 3.57 -1.37 12.68
CA GLY A 68 4.27 -1.68 13.94
C GLY A 68 4.32 -3.18 14.17
N ASP A 69 5.42 -3.71 14.72
CA ASP A 69 5.52 -5.12 15.13
C ASP A 69 4.99 -5.38 16.56
N ALA A 70 4.72 -4.32 17.32
CA ALA A 70 4.12 -4.34 18.65
C ALA A 70 2.70 -3.73 18.65
N ASP A 71 2.06 -3.65 17.48
CA ASP A 71 0.67 -3.21 17.35
C ASP A 71 -0.27 -4.27 17.97
N LEU A 72 -1.01 -3.88 19.00
CA LEU A 72 -2.01 -4.73 19.66
C LEU A 72 -3.44 -4.47 19.15
N ASP A 73 -3.68 -3.35 18.49
CA ASP A 73 -4.99 -2.99 17.93
C ASP A 73 -5.20 -3.69 16.59
N VAL A 74 -4.13 -3.79 15.78
CA VAL A 74 -4.10 -4.48 14.49
C VAL A 74 -2.82 -5.31 14.39
N PRO A 75 -2.76 -6.50 15.05
CA PRO A 75 -1.55 -7.32 15.08
C PRO A 75 -1.04 -7.66 13.68
N PHE A 76 0.25 -7.44 13.43
CA PHE A 76 0.83 -7.59 12.10
C PHE A 76 0.66 -9.01 11.53
N GLU A 77 0.93 -10.04 12.32
CA GLU A 77 0.84 -11.45 11.89
C GLU A 77 -0.56 -11.86 11.45
N GLU A 78 -1.59 -11.27 12.07
CA GLU A 78 -3.00 -11.53 11.78
C GLU A 78 -3.53 -10.68 10.61
N ASN A 79 -2.83 -9.61 10.25
CA ASN A 79 -3.32 -8.61 9.28
C ASN A 79 -2.32 -8.36 8.14
N GLY A 80 -1.25 -7.61 8.42
CA GLY A 80 -0.23 -7.25 7.43
C GLY A 80 0.42 -8.46 6.77
N ALA A 81 0.73 -9.50 7.54
CA ALA A 81 1.27 -10.74 7.01
C ALA A 81 0.25 -11.52 6.16
N VAL A 82 -1.06 -11.38 6.42
CA VAL A 82 -2.11 -11.96 5.56
C VAL A 82 -2.15 -11.23 4.22
N LEU A 83 -2.13 -9.89 4.23
CA LEU A 83 -2.05 -9.07 3.02
C LEU A 83 -0.85 -9.47 2.16
N GLU A 84 0.34 -9.55 2.76
CA GLU A 84 1.56 -9.97 2.07
C GLU A 84 1.43 -11.34 1.42
N ARG A 85 0.96 -12.33 2.18
CA ARG A 85 0.78 -13.70 1.68
C ARG A 85 -0.20 -13.74 0.51
N THR A 86 -1.34 -13.05 0.63
CA THR A 86 -2.34 -12.99 -0.44
C THR A 86 -1.77 -12.33 -1.69
N TYR A 87 -1.13 -11.18 -1.57
CA TYR A 87 -0.56 -10.49 -2.73
C TYR A 87 0.52 -11.32 -3.41
N ARG A 88 1.43 -11.94 -2.66
CA ARG A 88 2.46 -12.83 -3.21
C ARG A 88 1.85 -14.05 -3.91
N ALA A 89 0.80 -14.64 -3.36
CA ALA A 89 0.09 -15.78 -3.97
C ALA A 89 -0.56 -15.41 -5.31
N HIS A 90 -0.91 -14.15 -5.54
CA HIS A 90 -1.48 -13.64 -6.79
C HIS A 90 -0.43 -12.99 -7.73
N GLY A 91 0.87 -13.23 -7.50
CA GLY A 91 1.95 -12.69 -8.32
C GLY A 91 2.21 -11.19 -8.12
N GLY A 92 1.60 -10.60 -7.09
CA GLY A 92 1.84 -9.22 -6.67
C GLY A 92 3.10 -9.09 -5.81
N THR A 93 3.63 -7.88 -5.74
CA THR A 93 4.78 -7.54 -4.89
C THR A 93 4.34 -6.62 -3.74
N VAL A 94 4.82 -6.94 -2.54
CA VAL A 94 4.63 -6.12 -1.33
C VAL A 94 5.99 -5.92 -0.69
N THR A 95 6.36 -4.66 -0.50
CA THR A 95 7.46 -4.23 0.35
C THR A 95 6.87 -3.85 1.70
N THR A 96 7.43 -4.40 2.77
CA THR A 96 6.96 -4.12 4.12
C THR A 96 8.06 -3.50 4.95
N ILE A 97 7.70 -2.46 5.69
CA ILE A 97 8.53 -1.84 6.71
C ILE A 97 7.86 -2.09 8.05
N LEU A 98 8.44 -2.99 8.85
CA LEU A 98 8.06 -3.20 10.24
C LEU A 98 8.84 -2.24 11.13
N LYS A 99 8.13 -1.46 11.95
CA LYS A 99 8.70 -0.56 12.96
C LYS A 99 8.96 -1.37 14.24
N PRO A 100 10.22 -1.61 14.64
CA PRO A 100 10.52 -2.38 15.84
C PRO A 100 10.01 -1.69 17.10
N GLY A 101 9.27 -2.42 17.94
CA GLY A 101 8.57 -1.90 19.13
C GLY A 101 7.45 -0.90 18.82
N GLY A 102 7.07 -0.73 17.55
CA GLY A 102 6.08 0.26 17.13
C GLY A 102 4.65 -0.22 17.35
N GLY A 103 3.78 0.64 17.88
CA GLY A 103 2.34 0.41 17.96
C GLY A 103 1.57 0.91 16.72
N HIS A 104 0.23 0.96 16.85
CA HIS A 104 -0.71 1.34 15.78
C HIS A 104 -0.45 2.74 15.20
N HIS A 105 -0.30 3.70 16.10
CA HIS A 105 0.18 5.03 15.78
C HIS A 105 1.65 5.18 16.19
N PRO A 106 2.43 6.01 15.48
CA PRO A 106 2.07 6.76 14.27
C PRO A 106 1.99 5.86 13.02
N HIS A 107 1.15 6.23 12.04
CA HIS A 107 0.98 5.45 10.80
C HIS A 107 2.11 5.63 9.78
N SER A 108 3.01 6.57 10.01
CA SER A 108 4.19 6.81 9.17
C SER A 108 5.48 6.56 9.93
N LEU A 109 6.59 6.57 9.20
CA LEU A 109 7.93 6.60 9.77
C LEU A 109 8.27 8.04 10.20
N PRO A 110 9.05 8.22 11.28
CA PRO A 110 9.62 9.53 11.63
C PRO A 110 10.45 10.12 10.48
N ASP A 111 11.21 9.26 9.79
CA ASP A 111 11.88 9.58 8.53
C ASP A 111 11.13 8.94 7.36
N VAL A 112 10.50 9.76 6.52
CA VAL A 112 9.72 9.31 5.35
C VAL A 112 10.60 8.99 4.12
N THR A 113 11.92 9.18 4.20
CA THR A 113 12.84 8.92 3.08
C THR A 113 12.70 7.52 2.49
N PRO A 114 12.58 6.43 3.26
CA PRO A 114 12.39 5.08 2.71
C PRO A 114 11.09 4.93 1.91
N ILE A 115 10.02 5.61 2.32
CA ILE A 115 8.74 5.65 1.62
C ILE A 115 8.94 6.37 0.27
N MET A 116 9.59 7.53 0.29
CA MET A 116 9.88 8.30 -0.92
C MET A 116 10.77 7.53 -1.90
N GLN A 117 11.82 6.86 -1.41
CA GLN A 117 12.70 6.03 -2.24
C GLN A 117 11.96 4.84 -2.88
N PHE A 118 11.07 4.18 -2.13
CA PHE A 118 10.21 3.12 -2.67
C PHE A 118 9.32 3.64 -3.80
N VAL A 119 8.66 4.78 -3.61
CA VAL A 119 7.80 5.39 -4.63
C VAL A 119 8.62 5.73 -5.89
N LEU A 120 9.76 6.40 -5.72
CA LEU A 120 10.60 6.85 -6.83
C LEU A 120 11.21 5.68 -7.63
N SER A 121 11.71 4.64 -6.95
CA SER A 121 12.20 3.42 -7.61
C SER A 121 11.09 2.66 -8.35
N SER A 122 9.89 2.62 -7.78
CA SER A 122 8.68 2.08 -8.43
C SER A 122 8.17 2.96 -9.59
N ALA A 123 8.67 4.19 -9.73
CA ALA A 123 8.41 5.08 -10.86
C ALA A 123 9.41 4.89 -12.00
N ALA A 124 10.66 4.53 -11.67
CA ALA A 124 11.79 4.42 -12.59
C ALA A 124 11.78 3.16 -13.46
N ASN A 125 11.03 2.11 -13.07
CA ASN A 125 10.85 0.88 -13.85
C ASN A 125 9.97 1.06 -15.13
N ARG A 126 10.01 2.26 -15.74
CA ARG A 126 9.28 2.65 -16.96
C ARG A 126 10.04 2.35 -18.26
N ILE A 127 11.21 1.73 -18.20
CA ILE A 127 12.02 1.42 -19.37
C ILE A 127 12.42 -0.05 -19.33
N GLN A 128 11.52 -0.92 -19.76
CA GLN A 128 11.83 -2.13 -20.52
C GLN A 128 10.60 -2.61 -21.28
#